data_AF-A0A8H7L4X6-F1
#
_entry.id   AF-A0A8H7L4X6-F1
#
_cell.length_a   1.000
_cell.length_b   1.000
_cell.length_c   1.000
_cell.angle_alpha   90.00
_cell.angle_beta   90.00
_cell.angle_gamma   90.00
#
_symmetry.space_group_name_H-M   'P 1'
#
loop_
_entity.id
_entity.type
_entity.pdbx_description
1 polymer ?
#
loop_
_entity_poly.entity_id
_entity_poly.type
_entity_poly.pdbx_seq_one_letter_code
_entity_poly.pdbx_strand_id
1 'polypeptide(L)'
;MVEFYKDGAIDPPHFYTSREEMQLAYSVYGHRLEPRQVGPAAAPAPVVAPAPVVAPAPIVAPAPVVAVAPAPVVALGPDPAVAPDPGPAVAPQPQVAAIPPPVLPVPPPNLSATPRPRALVDGEETDELAYGTKVPRVETFSQEAQLHAPFIILLKAKWICQEHQGEHGQDGHCWIGASGVHLGLNMRRLKAWAAAIAAGEATKYEPPAGPDFDEAQDGRFSGVRARGKIGPRKSAPAAIPPSNDININNLLAAVLVPILTQQVAATSATTNAHSAPSTPARKTKASKDPLSPAPSVEAELHSCLADFFRMKNVDITDTEPLLAGIELTPDVICDVPVDRLVEIMGIKEGRVRKFQSFCKTWVARLEEKRDSDL
;
A
#
# COMPACT_ATOMS: atom_id res chain seq x y z
N MET A 1 -25.04 -11.49 25.09
CA MET A 1 -24.47 -11.36 23.74
C MET A 1 -23.88 -9.96 23.68
N VAL A 2 -22.56 -9.82 23.82
CA VAL A 2 -21.90 -8.54 24.10
C VAL A 2 -21.51 -7.90 22.77
N GLU A 3 -22.10 -6.75 22.45
CA GLU A 3 -21.78 -5.93 21.28
C GLU A 3 -20.42 -5.25 21.48
N PHE A 4 -19.47 -5.53 20.59
CA PHE A 4 -18.16 -4.87 20.51
C PHE A 4 -17.98 -4.30 19.11
N TYR A 5 -18.60 -3.17 18.78
CA TYR A 5 -18.27 -2.42 17.55
C TYR A 5 -18.58 -0.93 17.70
N LYS A 6 -17.75 -0.21 18.44
CA LYS A 6 -17.61 1.25 18.33
C LYS A 6 -16.18 1.61 18.71
N ASP A 7 -15.30 1.54 17.73
CA ASP A 7 -14.17 2.45 17.52
C ASP A 7 -13.36 1.89 16.35
N GLY A 8 -13.14 2.72 15.32
CA GLY A 8 -12.58 2.35 14.02
C GLY A 8 -11.10 1.96 14.05
N ALA A 9 -10.75 0.93 14.80
CA ALA A 9 -9.48 0.24 14.69
C ALA A 9 -9.61 -0.91 13.69
N ILE A 10 -8.92 -0.77 12.56
CA ILE A 10 -8.44 -1.81 11.63
C ILE A 10 -9.13 -3.16 11.82
N ASP A 11 -10.08 -3.47 10.93
CA ASP A 11 -10.58 -4.84 10.77
C ASP A 11 -9.37 -5.76 10.61
N PRO A 12 -9.13 -6.72 11.54
CA PRO A 12 -8.04 -7.67 11.36
C PRO A 12 -8.35 -8.43 10.07
N PRO A 13 -7.37 -8.55 9.15
CA PRO A 13 -7.60 -9.29 7.92
C PRO A 13 -8.05 -10.71 8.27
N HIS A 14 -8.98 -11.26 7.48
CA HIS A 14 -9.74 -12.51 7.65
C HIS A 14 -8.93 -13.83 7.84
N PHE A 15 -7.71 -13.78 8.39
CA PHE A 15 -6.78 -14.90 8.53
C PHE A 15 -7.00 -15.75 9.78
N TYR A 16 -7.90 -15.39 10.69
CA TYR A 16 -8.18 -16.20 11.87
C TYR A 16 -9.45 -17.03 11.66
N THR A 17 -9.30 -18.35 11.71
CA THR A 17 -10.41 -19.30 11.53
C THR A 17 -11.22 -19.50 12.82
N SER A 18 -10.65 -19.11 13.96
CA SER A 18 -11.29 -19.19 15.27
C SER A 18 -10.90 -18.02 16.19
N ARG A 19 -11.74 -17.77 17.19
CA ARG A 19 -11.52 -16.75 18.22
C ARG A 19 -10.27 -17.02 19.07
N GLU A 20 -9.96 -18.30 19.28
CA GLU A 20 -8.80 -18.74 20.05
C GLU A 20 -7.49 -18.42 19.32
N GLU A 21 -7.48 -18.62 17.99
CA GLU A 21 -6.34 -18.29 17.13
C GLU A 21 -6.04 -16.78 17.13
N MET A 22 -7.09 -15.96 17.11
CA MET A 22 -6.97 -14.51 17.24
C MET A 22 -6.40 -14.09 18.61
N GLN A 23 -6.88 -14.70 19.70
CA GLN A 23 -6.36 -14.41 21.05
C GLN A 23 -4.90 -14.84 21.22
N LEU A 24 -4.52 -15.98 20.64
CA LEU A 24 -3.14 -16.46 20.64
C LEU A 24 -2.23 -15.46 19.92
N ALA A 25 -2.62 -15.00 18.73
CA ALA A 25 -1.86 -14.01 17.98
C ALA A 25 -1.67 -12.72 18.78
N TYR A 26 -2.73 -12.19 19.39
CA TYR A 26 -2.64 -11.01 20.26
C TYR A 26 -1.70 -11.21 21.45
N SER A 27 -1.71 -12.39 22.08
CA SER A 27 -0.83 -12.70 23.21
C SER A 27 0.65 -12.76 22.81
N VAL A 28 0.97 -13.24 21.61
CA VAL A 28 2.33 -13.31 21.06
C VAL A 28 2.89 -11.91 20.76
N TYR A 29 2.03 -10.96 20.35
CA TYR A 29 2.43 -9.58 20.08
C TYR A 29 2.49 -8.66 21.33
N GLY A 30 2.40 -9.22 22.54
CA GLY A 30 2.62 -8.47 23.78
C GLY A 30 1.49 -7.52 24.17
N HIS A 31 0.34 -7.58 23.49
CA HIS A 31 -0.85 -6.84 23.87
C HIS A 31 -1.66 -7.68 24.87
N ARG A 32 -1.43 -7.45 26.17
CA ARG A 32 -2.27 -8.00 27.23
C ARG A 32 -3.64 -7.29 27.19
N LEU A 33 -4.66 -7.98 26.68
CA LEU A 33 -6.04 -7.54 26.79
C LEU A 33 -6.47 -7.68 28.26
N GLU A 34 -6.27 -6.64 29.06
CA GLU A 34 -6.89 -6.56 30.38
C GLU A 34 -8.42 -6.57 30.19
N PRO A 35 -9.15 -7.51 30.82
CA PRO A 35 -10.61 -7.52 30.74
C PRO A 35 -11.14 -6.24 31.38
N ARG A 36 -11.57 -5.29 30.54
CA ARG A 36 -12.23 -4.07 30.99
C ARG A 36 -13.47 -4.49 31.79
N GLN A 37 -13.43 -4.29 33.11
CA GLN A 37 -14.60 -4.45 33.98
C GLN A 37 -15.72 -3.56 33.43
N VAL A 38 -16.73 -4.20 32.84
CA VAL A 38 -17.96 -3.53 32.44
C VAL A 38 -18.72 -3.26 33.73
N GLY A 39 -18.66 -2.02 34.21
CA GLY A 39 -19.50 -1.56 35.31
C GLY A 39 -20.99 -1.77 34.99
N PRO A 40 -21.86 -1.89 36.01
CA PRO A 40 -23.28 -2.19 35.83
C PRO A 40 -23.92 -1.20 34.86
N ALA A 41 -24.60 -1.74 33.85
CA ALA A 41 -25.29 -1.00 32.80
C ALA A 41 -26.22 0.05 33.43
N ALA A 42 -25.93 1.33 33.19
CA ALA A 42 -26.82 2.42 33.53
C ALA A 42 -28.15 2.21 32.80
N ALA A 43 -29.25 2.19 33.56
CA ALA A 43 -30.60 2.05 33.03
C ALA A 43 -30.89 3.13 31.97
N PRO A 44 -31.61 2.79 30.89
CA PRO A 44 -31.93 3.75 29.84
C PRO A 44 -32.77 4.89 30.41
N ALA A 45 -32.34 6.13 30.14
CA ALA A 45 -33.08 7.33 30.52
C ALA A 45 -34.49 7.32 29.90
N PRO A 46 -35.53 7.75 30.65
CA PRO A 46 -36.90 7.75 30.16
C PRO A 46 -37.04 8.68 28.94
N VAL A 47 -37.66 8.17 27.89
CA VAL A 47 -38.00 8.91 26.67
C VAL A 47 -39.01 9.99 27.01
N VAL A 48 -38.58 11.25 26.91
CA VAL A 48 -39.43 12.44 27.07
C VAL A 48 -40.31 12.57 25.83
N ALA A 49 -41.63 12.49 26.02
CA ALA A 49 -42.61 12.72 24.97
C ALA A 49 -42.55 14.18 24.46
N PRO A 50 -42.77 14.43 23.15
CA PRO A 50 -42.76 15.78 22.60
C PRO A 50 -43.92 16.61 23.18
N ALA A 51 -43.58 17.78 23.72
CA ALA A 51 -44.53 18.72 24.31
C ALA A 51 -45.45 19.37 23.26
N PRO A 52 -46.73 19.63 23.59
CA PRO A 52 -47.64 20.35 22.72
C PRO A 52 -47.28 21.84 22.62
N VAL A 53 -47.41 22.38 21.42
CA VAL A 53 -47.21 23.80 21.10
C VAL A 53 -48.30 24.63 21.80
N VAL A 54 -47.90 25.55 22.69
CA VAL A 54 -48.80 26.53 23.32
C VAL A 54 -48.23 27.95 23.22
N ALA A 55 -49.15 28.86 22.92
CA ALA A 55 -49.07 30.31 22.65
C ALA A 55 -48.32 31.17 23.70
N PRO A 56 -47.98 32.44 23.38
CA PRO A 56 -47.03 33.22 24.17
C PRO A 56 -47.63 33.90 25.43
N ALA A 57 -46.84 33.80 26.51
CA ALA A 57 -46.60 34.67 27.68
C ALA A 57 -47.77 35.29 28.48
N PRO A 58 -47.65 35.27 29.83
CA PRO A 58 -47.34 36.53 30.52
C PRO A 58 -46.24 36.43 31.60
N ILE A 59 -45.83 37.62 32.05
CA ILE A 59 -44.66 38.02 32.85
C ILE A 59 -44.87 37.77 34.37
N VAL A 60 -43.75 37.77 35.15
CA VAL A 60 -43.58 37.93 36.63
C VAL A 60 -43.45 36.57 37.37
N ALA A 61 -42.53 36.26 38.31
CA ALA A 61 -41.70 36.98 39.30
C ALA A 61 -40.39 36.18 39.66
N PRO A 62 -39.47 36.70 40.52
CA PRO A 62 -38.14 36.11 40.76
C PRO A 62 -38.01 35.15 41.96
N ALA A 63 -37.06 34.21 41.83
CA ALA A 63 -36.24 33.45 42.81
C ALA A 63 -36.92 32.51 43.84
N PRO A 64 -36.32 31.32 44.09
CA PRO A 64 -35.38 31.25 45.22
C PRO A 64 -34.06 30.53 44.91
N VAL A 65 -33.03 30.99 45.62
CA VAL A 65 -31.66 30.45 45.67
C VAL A 65 -31.69 29.08 46.34
N VAL A 66 -31.18 28.03 45.68
CA VAL A 66 -30.94 26.71 46.31
C VAL A 66 -29.44 26.45 46.39
N ALA A 67 -29.06 26.00 47.58
CA ALA A 67 -27.72 25.90 48.12
C ALA A 67 -26.79 24.93 47.37
N VAL A 68 -25.53 25.35 47.28
CA VAL A 68 -24.39 24.53 46.87
C VAL A 68 -24.05 23.55 47.99
N ALA A 69 -24.10 22.25 47.70
CA ALA A 69 -23.62 21.20 48.58
C ALA A 69 -22.09 21.02 48.42
N PRO A 70 -21.34 20.74 49.51
CA PRO A 70 -19.88 20.66 49.47
C PRO A 70 -19.36 19.34 48.90
N ALA A 71 -18.21 19.43 48.24
CA ALA A 71 -17.46 18.30 47.68
C ALA A 71 -16.89 17.37 48.78
N PRO A 72 -16.83 16.04 48.54
CA PRO A 72 -16.19 15.11 49.46
C PRO A 72 -14.66 15.20 49.37
N VAL A 73 -14.03 15.34 50.54
CA VAL A 73 -12.59 15.25 50.78
C VAL A 73 -12.15 13.80 50.62
N VAL A 74 -11.28 13.53 49.63
CA VAL A 74 -10.63 12.22 49.47
C VAL A 74 -9.40 12.18 50.39
N ALA A 75 -9.43 11.26 51.36
CA ALA A 75 -8.33 10.98 52.27
C ALA A 75 -7.17 10.29 51.55
N LEU A 76 -5.98 10.85 51.66
CA LEU A 76 -4.71 10.22 51.28
C LEU A 76 -4.39 9.12 52.29
N GLY A 77 -4.41 7.86 51.85
CA GLY A 77 -3.87 6.73 52.61
C GLY A 77 -2.33 6.72 52.60
N PRO A 78 -1.69 6.12 53.60
CA PRO A 78 -0.24 6.13 53.76
C PRO A 78 0.48 5.16 52.80
N ASP A 79 1.69 5.58 52.39
CA ASP A 79 2.66 4.84 51.57
C ASP A 79 2.90 3.38 52.04
N PRO A 80 2.91 2.41 51.11
CA PRO A 80 3.38 1.07 51.41
C PRO A 80 4.91 1.03 51.47
N ALA A 81 5.42 0.56 52.61
CA ALA A 81 6.83 0.29 52.86
C ALA A 81 7.40 -0.71 51.83
N VAL A 82 8.44 -0.26 51.11
CA VAL A 82 9.27 -1.10 50.23
C VAL A 82 10.16 -1.97 51.11
N ALA A 83 9.94 -3.29 51.06
CA ALA A 83 10.82 -4.29 51.65
C ALA A 83 12.11 -4.45 50.81
N PRO A 84 13.25 -4.79 51.43
CA PRO A 84 14.51 -4.97 50.72
C PRO A 84 14.52 -6.26 49.88
N ASP A 85 14.98 -6.09 48.65
CA ASP A 85 15.21 -7.08 47.60
C ASP A 85 16.29 -8.12 48.00
N PRO A 86 15.99 -9.43 48.05
CA PRO A 86 17.00 -10.46 48.20
C PRO A 86 17.68 -10.74 46.84
N GLY A 87 18.98 -10.45 46.79
CA GLY A 87 19.86 -10.67 45.64
C GLY A 87 19.93 -12.12 45.10
N PRO A 88 20.65 -12.30 43.98
CA PRO A 88 20.30 -13.28 42.96
C PRO A 88 20.71 -14.70 43.32
N ALA A 89 19.78 -15.64 43.16
CA ALA A 89 20.05 -17.06 43.13
C ALA A 89 20.80 -17.41 41.83
N VAL A 90 22.07 -17.78 41.97
CA VAL A 90 22.92 -18.34 40.91
C VAL A 90 22.34 -19.67 40.45
N ALA A 91 21.77 -19.70 39.25
CA ALA A 91 21.40 -20.95 38.59
C ALA A 91 22.66 -21.67 38.05
N PRO A 92 22.78 -22.99 38.21
CA PRO A 92 23.92 -23.75 37.70
C PRO A 92 23.93 -23.81 36.17
N GLN A 93 25.12 -23.62 35.59
CA GLN A 93 25.37 -23.73 34.16
C GLN A 93 25.04 -25.13 33.63
N PRO A 94 24.34 -25.25 32.48
CA PRO A 94 24.17 -26.53 31.80
C PRO A 94 25.51 -26.98 31.20
N GLN A 95 25.93 -28.20 31.54
CA GLN A 95 27.11 -28.84 30.97
C GLN A 95 26.85 -29.17 29.49
N VAL A 96 27.68 -28.61 28.62
CA VAL A 96 27.70 -28.90 27.18
C VAL A 96 28.27 -30.30 26.98
N ALA A 97 27.42 -31.27 26.65
CA ALA A 97 27.84 -32.56 26.17
C ALA A 97 28.50 -32.40 24.80
N ALA A 98 29.76 -32.81 24.68
CA ALA A 98 30.52 -32.81 23.44
C ALA A 98 29.85 -33.70 22.39
N ILE A 99 29.41 -33.10 21.29
CA ILE A 99 28.95 -33.82 20.09
C ILE A 99 30.22 -34.27 19.34
N PRO A 100 30.40 -35.57 19.05
CA PRO A 100 31.53 -36.04 18.24
C PRO A 100 31.41 -35.54 16.79
N PRO A 101 32.52 -35.27 16.09
CA PRO A 101 32.49 -34.76 14.72
C PRO A 101 31.87 -35.78 13.76
N PRO A 102 31.06 -35.35 12.78
CA PRO A 102 30.52 -36.23 11.76
C PRO A 102 31.66 -36.75 10.87
N VAL A 103 31.73 -38.07 10.75
CA VAL A 103 32.58 -38.77 9.78
C VAL A 103 32.08 -38.42 8.38
N LEU A 104 32.89 -37.69 7.60
CA LEU A 104 32.63 -37.41 6.20
C LEU A 104 32.74 -38.70 5.37
N PRO A 105 31.74 -39.09 4.57
CA PRO A 105 31.90 -40.17 3.61
C PRO A 105 32.79 -39.72 2.45
N VAL A 106 33.79 -40.54 2.16
CA VAL A 106 34.68 -40.43 1.00
C VAL A 106 33.87 -40.53 -0.30
N PRO A 107 34.01 -39.60 -1.25
CA PRO A 107 33.33 -39.70 -2.55
C PRO A 107 34.02 -40.75 -3.44
N PRO A 108 33.25 -41.60 -4.16
CA PRO A 108 33.79 -42.52 -5.16
C PRO A 108 34.26 -41.77 -6.43
N PRO A 109 35.17 -42.37 -7.22
CA PRO A 109 35.78 -41.72 -8.36
C PRO A 109 34.82 -41.58 -9.55
N ASN A 110 34.77 -40.35 -10.05
CA ASN A 110 34.53 -39.88 -11.41
C ASN A 110 34.32 -40.98 -12.48
N LEU A 111 33.06 -41.18 -12.89
CA LEU A 111 32.71 -41.77 -14.17
C LEU A 111 31.50 -41.05 -14.78
N SER A 112 31.70 -40.62 -16.02
CA SER A 112 30.71 -40.42 -17.08
C SER A 112 29.96 -39.09 -17.12
N ALA A 113 30.37 -38.30 -18.12
CA ALA A 113 29.67 -37.14 -18.64
C ALA A 113 28.24 -37.50 -19.10
N THR A 114 27.25 -36.98 -18.38
CA THR A 114 25.87 -36.82 -18.87
C THR A 114 25.64 -35.35 -19.25
N PRO A 115 24.92 -35.08 -20.36
CA PRO A 115 24.64 -33.73 -20.79
C PRO A 115 23.73 -33.03 -19.78
N ARG A 116 24.22 -31.88 -19.28
CA ARG A 116 23.55 -30.94 -18.39
C ARG A 116 22.14 -30.61 -18.93
N PRO A 117 21.05 -30.83 -18.16
CA PRO A 117 19.76 -30.26 -18.52
C PRO A 117 19.92 -28.74 -18.54
N ARG A 118 19.50 -28.12 -19.64
CA ARG A 118 19.40 -26.66 -19.77
C ARG A 118 18.67 -26.12 -18.54
N ALA A 119 19.33 -25.20 -17.84
CA ALA A 119 18.69 -24.33 -16.86
C ALA A 119 17.39 -23.80 -17.46
N LEU A 120 16.28 -24.09 -16.78
CA LEU A 120 15.07 -23.30 -16.93
C LEU A 120 15.51 -21.87 -16.64
N VAL A 121 15.43 -21.02 -17.66
CA VAL A 121 15.58 -19.59 -17.49
C VAL A 121 14.39 -19.19 -16.63
N ASP A 122 14.64 -18.67 -15.42
CA ASP A 122 13.65 -17.98 -14.60
C ASP A 122 13.06 -16.84 -15.45
N GLY A 123 11.95 -17.14 -16.09
CA GLY A 123 11.28 -16.28 -17.04
C GLY A 123 10.38 -15.30 -16.32
N GLU A 124 10.73 -14.01 -16.42
CA GLU A 124 9.79 -12.88 -16.47
C GLU A 124 8.67 -12.85 -15.41
N GLU A 125 9.01 -12.89 -14.12
CA GLU A 125 8.07 -12.50 -13.04
C GLU A 125 8.01 -10.97 -12.83
N THR A 126 8.28 -10.19 -13.88
CA THR A 126 8.39 -8.72 -13.79
C THR A 126 7.37 -7.95 -14.64
N ASP A 127 6.55 -8.62 -15.46
CA ASP A 127 5.68 -7.94 -16.43
C ASP A 127 4.22 -7.72 -15.96
N GLU A 128 3.82 -8.24 -14.79
CA GLU A 128 2.46 -8.00 -14.27
C GLU A 128 2.23 -6.58 -13.71
N LEU A 129 3.29 -5.82 -13.43
CA LEU A 129 3.17 -4.41 -12.99
C LEU A 129 3.11 -3.39 -14.13
N ALA A 130 3.34 -3.79 -15.38
CA ALA A 130 3.36 -2.85 -16.51
C ALA A 130 1.97 -2.27 -16.84
N TYR A 131 0.90 -2.99 -16.51
CA TYR A 131 -0.48 -2.55 -16.68
C TYR A 131 -1.09 -2.21 -15.32
N GLY A 132 -0.88 -0.97 -14.88
CA GLY A 132 -1.29 -0.44 -13.57
C GLY A 132 -2.80 -0.37 -13.27
N THR A 133 -3.61 -1.22 -13.90
CA THR A 133 -5.06 -1.32 -13.67
C THR A 133 -5.47 -2.53 -12.83
N LYS A 134 -4.55 -3.45 -12.53
CA LYS A 134 -4.81 -4.61 -11.68
C LYS A 134 -4.18 -4.44 -10.31
N VAL A 135 -4.99 -4.50 -9.26
CA VAL A 135 -4.50 -4.69 -7.89
C VAL A 135 -3.82 -6.05 -7.84
N PRO A 136 -2.49 -6.14 -7.57
CA PRO A 136 -1.79 -7.41 -7.50
C PRO A 136 -2.46 -8.31 -6.47
N ARG A 137 -2.84 -9.53 -6.86
CA ARG A 137 -3.45 -10.49 -5.95
C ARG A 137 -2.34 -11.11 -5.11
N VAL A 138 -2.50 -11.13 -3.79
CA VAL A 138 -1.47 -11.68 -2.89
C VAL A 138 -1.18 -13.15 -3.21
N GLU A 139 -2.21 -13.90 -3.63
CA GLU A 139 -2.15 -15.32 -3.99
C GLU A 139 -1.27 -15.62 -5.22
N THR A 140 -1.01 -14.66 -6.10
CA THR A 140 -0.19 -14.88 -7.30
C THR A 140 1.31 -14.71 -7.02
N PHE A 141 1.67 -14.13 -5.88
CA PHE A 141 3.07 -14.01 -5.48
C PHE A 141 3.58 -15.31 -4.87
N SER A 142 4.84 -15.63 -5.14
CA SER A 142 5.53 -16.72 -4.46
C SER A 142 5.45 -16.55 -2.94
N GLN A 143 5.41 -17.68 -2.21
CA GLN A 143 5.33 -17.66 -0.74
C GLN A 143 6.50 -16.86 -0.13
N GLU A 144 7.67 -16.92 -0.76
CA GLU A 144 8.85 -16.13 -0.39
C GLU A 144 8.61 -14.62 -0.56
N ALA A 145 8.06 -14.20 -1.71
CA ALA A 145 7.73 -12.80 -1.95
C ALA A 145 6.66 -12.27 -0.98
N GLN A 146 5.71 -13.10 -0.55
CA GLN A 146 4.72 -12.74 0.46
C GLN A 146 5.36 -12.47 1.83
N LEU A 147 6.45 -13.15 2.19
CA LEU A 147 7.19 -12.93 3.44
C LEU A 147 7.91 -11.57 3.48
N HIS A 148 8.16 -10.94 2.33
CA HIS A 148 8.85 -9.65 2.30
C HIS A 148 8.02 -8.53 2.93
N ALA A 149 6.70 -8.53 2.77
CA ALA A 149 5.85 -7.44 3.25
C ALA A 149 5.91 -7.22 4.78
N PRO A 150 5.78 -8.27 5.63
CA PRO A 150 6.01 -8.15 7.06
C PRO A 150 7.37 -7.56 7.43
N PHE A 151 8.45 -8.01 6.78
CA PHE A 151 9.79 -7.48 7.06
C PHE A 151 9.95 -6.02 6.66
N ILE A 152 9.36 -5.59 5.54
CA ILE A 152 9.36 -4.18 5.13
C ILE A 152 8.65 -3.30 6.17
N ILE A 153 7.52 -3.75 6.72
CA ILE A 153 6.81 -3.01 7.77
C ILE A 153 7.69 -2.88 9.03
N LEU A 154 8.35 -3.98 9.45
CA LEU A 154 9.26 -3.97 10.60
C LEU A 154 10.46 -3.05 10.39
N LEU A 155 11.06 -3.07 9.18
CA LEU A 155 12.16 -2.19 8.84
C LEU A 155 11.73 -0.72 8.85
N LYS A 156 10.56 -0.39 8.28
CA LYS A 156 10.03 0.97 8.30
C LYS A 156 9.76 1.48 9.71
N ALA A 157 9.12 0.67 10.55
CA ALA A 157 8.82 1.04 11.93
C ALA A 157 10.08 1.33 12.76
N LYS A 158 11.19 0.66 12.44
CA LYS A 158 12.44 0.77 13.18
C LYS A 158 13.35 1.91 12.72
N TRP A 159 13.41 2.15 11.41
CA TRP A 159 14.38 3.03 10.78
C TRP A 159 13.76 4.37 10.37
N ILE A 160 12.90 4.94 11.22
CA ILE A 160 12.28 6.25 11.01
C ILE A 160 13.37 7.34 11.14
N CYS A 161 13.41 8.27 10.19
CA CYS A 161 14.42 9.32 10.11
C CYS A 161 13.77 10.69 9.97
N GLN A 162 14.01 11.57 10.93
CA GLN A 162 13.48 12.95 10.93
C GLN A 162 14.31 13.91 10.05
N GLU A 163 15.59 13.60 9.81
CA GLU A 163 16.46 14.47 8.99
C GLU A 163 16.12 14.43 7.50
N HIS A 164 15.57 13.31 7.02
CA HIS A 164 15.23 13.10 5.63
C HIS A 164 13.73 12.95 5.52
N GLN A 165 13.08 13.84 4.79
CA GLN A 165 11.65 13.74 4.50
C GLN A 165 11.41 12.83 3.29
N GLY A 166 10.39 11.99 3.37
CA GLY A 166 9.88 11.23 2.23
C GLY A 166 9.22 12.14 1.17
N GLU A 167 8.86 11.57 0.03
CA GLU A 167 8.28 12.31 -1.12
C GLU A 167 7.01 13.11 -0.77
N HIS A 168 6.30 12.72 0.29
CA HIS A 168 5.06 13.36 0.76
C HIS A 168 5.26 14.24 2.00
N GLY A 169 6.51 14.57 2.36
CA GLY A 169 6.81 15.39 3.55
C GLY A 169 6.64 14.66 4.89
N GLN A 170 6.40 13.34 4.87
CA GLN A 170 6.43 12.49 6.05
C GLN A 170 7.88 12.17 6.44
N ASP A 171 8.11 11.72 7.67
CA ASP A 171 9.42 11.22 8.08
C ASP A 171 9.89 10.10 7.14
N GLY A 172 11.11 10.24 6.63
CA GLY A 172 11.73 9.27 5.75
C GLY A 172 12.19 8.04 6.53
N HIS A 173 12.79 7.10 5.81
CA HIS A 173 13.36 5.91 6.41
C HIS A 173 14.84 5.86 6.07
N CYS A 174 15.72 5.80 7.07
CA CYS A 174 17.16 5.75 6.87
C CYS A 174 17.80 4.73 7.80
N TRP A 175 18.73 3.95 7.25
CA TRP A 175 19.66 3.18 8.07
C TRP A 175 20.83 4.08 8.47
N ILE A 176 21.22 4.05 9.75
CA ILE A 176 22.34 4.85 10.26
C ILE A 176 23.52 3.90 10.44
N GLY A 177 24.55 4.09 9.61
CA GLY A 177 25.77 3.30 9.71
C GLY A 177 26.60 3.64 10.95
N ALA A 178 27.63 2.85 11.22
CA ALA A 178 28.56 3.12 12.34
C ALA A 178 29.27 4.48 12.25
N SER A 179 29.37 5.05 11.04
CA SER A 179 29.90 6.39 10.78
C SER A 179 28.92 7.52 11.12
N GLY A 180 27.67 7.21 11.45
CA GLY A 180 26.59 8.20 11.61
C GLY A 180 26.03 8.72 10.29
N VAL A 181 26.47 8.19 9.14
CA VAL A 181 25.92 8.58 7.83
C VAL A 181 24.56 7.90 7.63
N HIS A 182 23.57 8.71 7.26
CA HIS A 182 22.21 8.24 6.97
C HIS A 182 22.13 7.71 5.54
N LEU A 183 21.69 6.46 5.41
CA LEU A 183 21.40 5.82 4.14
C LEU A 183 19.89 5.74 3.91
N GLY A 184 19.38 6.56 2.98
CA GLY A 184 17.97 6.54 2.59
C GLY A 184 17.50 5.17 2.11
N LEU A 185 16.48 4.63 2.78
CA LEU A 185 15.84 3.35 2.47
C LEU A 185 14.66 3.57 1.53
N ASN A 186 14.90 3.50 0.23
CA ASN A 186 13.84 3.48 -0.78
C ASN A 186 13.14 2.10 -0.82
N MET A 187 12.03 2.01 -1.56
CA MET A 187 11.27 0.75 -1.66
C MET A 187 12.10 -0.40 -2.26
N ARG A 188 13.05 -0.10 -3.15
CA ARG A 188 13.96 -1.09 -3.74
C ARG A 188 14.90 -1.67 -2.69
N ARG A 189 15.56 -0.82 -1.88
CA ARG A 189 16.45 -1.22 -0.78
C ARG A 189 15.69 -1.96 0.32
N LEU A 190 14.49 -1.49 0.68
CA LEU A 190 13.64 -2.20 1.65
C LEU A 190 13.27 -3.60 1.18
N LYS A 191 12.94 -3.78 -0.11
CA LYS A 191 12.68 -5.10 -0.71
C LYS A 191 13.92 -5.99 -0.70
N ALA A 192 15.08 -5.46 -1.11
CA ALA A 192 16.34 -6.20 -1.10
C ALA A 192 16.74 -6.64 0.32
N TRP A 193 16.57 -5.77 1.32
CA TRP A 193 16.83 -6.11 2.72
C TRP A 193 15.84 -7.15 3.25
N ALA A 194 14.55 -7.00 2.95
CA ALA A 194 13.53 -7.98 3.34
C ALA A 194 13.79 -9.37 2.73
N ALA A 195 14.21 -9.43 1.47
CA ALA A 195 14.61 -10.68 0.82
C ALA A 195 15.85 -11.30 1.51
N ALA A 196 16.87 -10.51 1.83
CA ALA A 196 18.04 -11.00 2.55
C ALA A 196 17.71 -11.49 3.97
N ILE A 197 16.74 -10.88 4.66
CA ILE A 197 16.24 -11.38 5.95
C ILE A 197 15.51 -12.72 5.76
N ALA A 198 14.67 -12.84 4.73
CA ALA A 198 13.97 -14.08 4.42
C ALA A 198 14.94 -15.23 4.06
N ALA A 199 16.04 -14.91 3.37
CA ALA A 199 17.13 -15.84 3.06
C ALA A 199 18.03 -16.16 4.27
N GLY A 200 17.92 -15.42 5.38
CA GLY A 200 18.77 -15.57 6.56
C GLY A 200 20.17 -14.96 6.43
N GLU A 201 20.41 -14.14 5.40
CA GLU A 201 21.69 -13.46 5.14
C GLU A 201 21.81 -12.11 5.87
N ALA A 202 20.68 -11.50 6.24
CA ALA A 202 20.65 -10.22 6.93
C ALA A 202 19.74 -10.27 8.16
N THR A 203 19.88 -9.29 9.05
CA THR A 203 19.01 -9.14 10.22
C THR A 203 18.23 -7.84 10.15
N LYS A 204 17.23 -7.68 11.03
CA LYS A 204 16.52 -6.40 11.17
C LYS A 204 17.42 -5.24 11.66
N TYR A 205 18.65 -5.52 12.10
CA TYR A 205 19.60 -4.52 12.60
C TYR A 205 20.68 -4.16 11.58
N GLU A 206 21.06 -5.12 10.74
CA GLU A 206 22.20 -5.02 9.85
C GLU A 206 21.77 -5.31 8.42
N PRO A 207 21.98 -4.37 7.48
CA PRO A 207 21.65 -4.57 6.08
C PRO A 207 22.53 -5.64 5.45
N PRO A 208 22.10 -6.26 4.34
CA PRO A 208 22.94 -7.20 3.60
C PRO A 208 24.20 -6.51 3.07
N ALA A 209 25.31 -7.23 3.02
CA ALA A 209 26.60 -6.78 2.46
C ALA A 209 26.60 -6.75 0.92
N GLY A 210 25.61 -6.06 0.34
CA GLY A 210 25.44 -5.91 -1.10
C GLY A 210 25.78 -4.49 -1.56
N PRO A 211 26.08 -4.31 -2.87
CA PRO A 211 26.45 -3.01 -3.44
C PRO A 211 25.38 -1.93 -3.26
N ASP A 212 24.10 -2.34 -3.17
CA ASP A 212 22.98 -1.43 -2.93
C ASP A 212 23.04 -0.73 -1.55
N PHE A 213 23.82 -1.27 -0.60
CA PHE A 213 24.06 -0.74 0.74
C PHE A 213 25.50 -0.27 0.97
N ASP A 214 26.44 -0.76 0.16
CA ASP A 214 27.87 -0.44 0.25
C ASP A 214 28.20 0.96 -0.33
N GLU A 215 27.42 1.46 -1.30
CA GLU A 215 27.61 2.81 -1.87
C GLU A 215 27.57 3.94 -0.83
N ALA A 216 26.94 3.70 0.32
CA ALA A 216 26.91 4.64 1.45
C ALA A 216 28.20 4.67 2.26
N GLN A 217 28.92 3.54 2.32
CA GLN A 217 30.17 3.41 3.07
C GLN A 217 31.33 4.08 2.34
N ASP A 218 31.33 4.06 1.00
CA ASP A 218 32.42 4.61 0.19
C ASP A 218 32.30 6.11 -0.13
N GLY A 219 31.23 6.79 0.30
CA GLY A 219 31.08 8.25 0.18
C GLY A 219 30.99 8.79 -1.27
N ARG A 220 30.94 7.92 -2.28
CA ARG A 220 30.76 8.26 -3.69
C ARG A 220 29.28 8.22 -4.08
N PHE A 221 28.46 9.12 -3.53
CA PHE A 221 27.11 9.30 -4.04
C PHE A 221 27.14 9.97 -5.43
N SER A 222 27.26 9.14 -6.46
CA SER A 222 26.96 9.46 -7.84
C SER A 222 25.45 9.65 -7.99
N GLY A 223 24.98 10.86 -7.68
CA GLY A 223 23.76 11.37 -8.28
C GLY A 223 23.95 11.55 -9.79
N VAL A 224 24.09 10.46 -10.55
CA VAL A 224 23.82 10.50 -12.00
C VAL A 224 22.31 10.57 -12.14
N ARG A 225 21.76 11.76 -11.86
CA ARG A 225 20.49 12.18 -12.45
C ARG A 225 20.72 12.15 -13.95
N ALA A 226 20.25 11.10 -14.61
CA ALA A 226 19.97 11.16 -16.04
C ALA A 226 18.92 12.25 -16.22
N ARG A 227 19.39 13.48 -16.46
CA ARG A 227 18.57 14.66 -16.74
C ARG A 227 17.93 14.40 -18.10
N GLY A 228 16.74 13.82 -18.05
CA GLY A 228 15.90 13.56 -19.21
C GLY A 228 15.84 14.80 -20.09
N LYS A 229 16.02 14.57 -21.39
CA LYS A 229 15.97 15.52 -22.48
C LYS A 229 14.94 16.63 -22.23
N ILE A 230 15.42 17.84 -22.01
CA ILE A 230 14.64 19.05 -22.20
C ILE A 230 14.27 19.07 -23.69
N GLY A 231 13.01 18.75 -23.99
CA GLY A 231 12.45 18.98 -25.32
C GLY A 231 12.57 20.48 -25.68
N PRO A 232 12.59 20.81 -26.98
CA PRO A 232 12.78 22.19 -27.44
C PRO A 232 11.56 23.04 -27.06
N ARG A 233 11.62 23.70 -25.89
CA ARG A 233 10.69 24.80 -25.60
C ARG A 233 11.16 26.02 -26.36
N LYS A 234 10.29 26.53 -27.26
CA LYS A 234 10.38 27.89 -27.81
C LYS A 234 10.35 28.86 -26.62
N SER A 235 11.49 29.47 -26.33
CA SER A 235 11.58 30.55 -25.35
C SER A 235 10.84 31.78 -25.88
N ALA A 236 9.77 32.17 -25.18
CA ALA A 236 9.22 33.51 -25.24
C ALA A 236 10.29 34.52 -24.77
N PRO A 237 10.40 35.70 -25.38
CA PRO A 237 11.42 36.69 -24.99
C PRO A 237 11.03 37.35 -23.66
N ALA A 238 11.82 37.08 -22.63
CA ALA A 238 11.85 37.90 -21.43
C ALA A 238 12.80 39.09 -21.67
N ALA A 239 12.32 40.29 -21.38
CA ALA A 239 13.05 41.54 -21.52
C ALA A 239 14.30 41.57 -20.62
N ILE A 240 15.45 41.87 -21.22
CA ILE A 240 16.72 42.12 -20.52
C ILE A 240 16.95 43.65 -20.51
N PRO A 241 17.32 44.25 -19.37
CA PRO A 241 17.71 45.67 -19.29
C PRO A 241 19.10 45.91 -19.93
N PRO A 242 19.38 47.11 -20.45
CA PRO A 242 20.59 47.38 -21.20
C PRO A 242 21.81 47.51 -20.26
N SER A 243 22.76 46.58 -20.39
CA SER A 243 24.13 46.77 -19.90
C SER A 243 25.08 46.55 -21.06
N ASN A 244 25.73 47.64 -21.47
CA ASN A 244 26.78 47.67 -22.49
C ASN A 244 28.02 46.99 -21.93
N ASP A 245 28.42 45.87 -22.53
CA ASP A 245 29.81 45.51 -22.86
C ASP A 245 29.84 44.04 -23.32
N ILE A 246 29.47 43.82 -24.59
CA ILE A 246 29.53 42.50 -25.23
C ILE A 246 30.91 42.33 -25.84
N ASN A 247 31.75 41.56 -25.17
CA ASN A 247 33.07 41.17 -25.64
C ASN A 247 32.93 40.08 -26.72
N ILE A 248 33.16 40.46 -27.98
CA ILE A 248 32.93 39.65 -29.19
C ILE A 248 33.73 38.33 -29.18
N ASN A 249 34.84 38.27 -28.43
CA ASN A 249 35.65 37.05 -28.31
C ASN A 249 34.97 35.93 -27.50
N ASN A 250 34.05 36.24 -26.58
CA ASN A 250 33.33 35.21 -25.81
C ASN A 250 32.15 34.59 -26.57
N LEU A 251 31.60 35.30 -27.56
CA LEU A 251 30.50 34.79 -28.38
C LEU A 251 30.99 33.70 -29.36
N LEU A 252 32.21 33.83 -29.88
CA LEU A 252 32.78 32.90 -30.85
C LEU A 252 33.25 31.59 -30.20
N ALA A 253 33.69 31.63 -28.95
CA ALA A 253 34.06 30.42 -28.18
C ALA A 253 32.83 29.57 -27.80
N ALA A 254 31.67 30.17 -27.53
CA ALA A 254 30.46 29.44 -27.14
C ALA A 254 29.81 28.64 -28.29
N VAL A 255 30.03 29.06 -29.54
CA VAL A 255 29.40 28.44 -30.73
C VAL A 255 30.17 27.22 -31.25
N LEU A 256 31.48 27.13 -31.00
CA LEU A 256 32.32 26.07 -31.59
C LEU A 256 32.45 24.80 -30.72
N VAL A 257 32.18 24.87 -29.41
CA VAL A 257 32.30 23.73 -28.48
C VAL A 257 31.32 22.58 -28.79
N PRO A 258 30.04 22.82 -29.14
CA PRO A 258 29.11 21.71 -29.43
C PRO A 258 29.46 20.97 -30.73
N ILE A 259 30.10 21.63 -31.69
CA ILE A 259 30.37 21.08 -33.02
C ILE A 259 31.57 20.12 -32.98
N LEU A 260 32.60 20.44 -32.19
CA LEU A 260 33.77 19.56 -32.04
C LEU A 260 33.45 18.31 -31.19
N THR A 261 32.52 18.42 -30.24
CA THR A 261 32.15 17.29 -29.36
C THR A 261 31.35 16.20 -30.12
N GLN A 262 30.77 16.54 -31.27
CA GLN A 262 29.95 15.62 -32.06
C GLN A 262 30.78 14.78 -33.06
N GLN A 263 32.05 15.12 -33.32
CA GLN A 263 32.91 14.40 -34.28
C GLN A 263 33.78 13.31 -33.66
N VAL A 264 33.91 13.25 -32.32
CA VAL A 264 34.72 12.22 -31.65
C VAL A 264 33.93 10.93 -31.35
N ALA A 265 32.60 10.96 -31.48
CA ALA A 265 31.75 9.79 -31.20
C ALA A 265 31.58 8.82 -32.40
N ALA A 266 32.22 9.07 -33.55
CA ALA A 266 31.97 8.32 -34.79
C ALA A 266 33.11 7.37 -35.23
N THR A 267 34.15 7.16 -34.43
CA THR A 267 35.28 6.28 -34.80
C THR A 267 35.66 5.34 -33.67
N SER A 268 34.89 4.26 -33.52
CA SER A 268 35.37 3.00 -32.92
C SER A 268 34.42 1.86 -33.31
N ALA A 269 34.67 1.28 -34.47
CA ALA A 269 34.11 -0.01 -34.87
C ALA A 269 35.24 -0.87 -35.46
N THR A 270 35.86 -1.72 -34.64
CA THR A 270 36.50 -2.94 -35.14
C THR A 270 36.41 -4.05 -34.09
N THR A 271 35.91 -5.20 -34.55
CA THR A 271 36.00 -6.57 -34.02
C THR A 271 35.36 -6.87 -32.64
N ASN A 272 34.21 -7.53 -32.60
CA ASN A 272 34.11 -8.99 -32.74
C ASN A 272 32.66 -9.48 -32.67
N ALA A 273 32.43 -10.60 -33.35
CA ALA A 273 31.15 -11.23 -33.62
C ALA A 273 30.50 -11.83 -32.36
N HIS A 274 29.19 -11.60 -32.20
CA HIS A 274 28.12 -12.60 -32.24
C HIS A 274 26.80 -11.94 -31.80
N SER A 275 26.21 -11.18 -32.73
CA SER A 275 24.91 -10.55 -32.55
C SER A 275 23.81 -11.58 -32.69
N ALA A 276 23.08 -11.85 -31.61
CA ALA A 276 21.77 -12.48 -31.68
C ALA A 276 20.79 -11.55 -32.43
N PRO A 277 19.91 -12.08 -33.30
CA PRO A 277 18.95 -11.27 -34.03
C PRO A 277 17.91 -10.67 -33.08
N SER A 278 17.98 -9.34 -32.92
CA SER A 278 16.95 -8.56 -32.24
C SER A 278 15.71 -8.51 -33.13
N THR A 279 14.71 -9.32 -32.80
CA THR A 279 13.39 -9.26 -33.44
C THR A 279 12.67 -7.99 -32.98
N PRO A 280 12.16 -7.14 -33.90
CA PRO A 280 11.38 -5.97 -33.53
C PRO A 280 10.13 -6.41 -32.77
N ALA A 281 10.01 -5.97 -31.52
CA ALA A 281 8.83 -6.17 -30.69
C ALA A 281 7.63 -5.53 -31.38
N ARG A 282 6.88 -6.37 -32.10
CA ARG A 282 5.63 -6.03 -32.76
C ARG A 282 4.64 -5.68 -31.64
N LYS A 283 4.46 -4.39 -31.38
CA LYS A 283 3.29 -3.89 -30.64
C LYS A 283 2.06 -4.37 -31.40
N THR A 284 1.53 -5.52 -30.99
CA THR A 284 0.22 -5.99 -31.39
C THR A 284 -0.76 -4.94 -30.90
N LYS A 285 -1.07 -3.98 -31.78
CA LYS A 285 -2.32 -3.24 -31.70
C LYS A 285 -3.38 -4.32 -31.72
N ALA A 286 -3.88 -4.70 -30.54
CA ALA A 286 -5.03 -5.56 -30.42
C ALA A 286 -6.06 -4.98 -31.39
N SER A 287 -6.45 -5.78 -32.38
CA SER A 287 -7.52 -5.43 -33.29
C SER A 287 -8.67 -5.00 -32.40
N LYS A 288 -9.04 -3.72 -32.48
CA LYS A 288 -10.30 -3.25 -31.91
C LYS A 288 -11.36 -3.95 -32.74
N ASP A 289 -11.75 -5.15 -32.31
CA ASP A 289 -12.96 -5.78 -32.83
C ASP A 289 -14.06 -4.73 -32.72
N PRO A 290 -14.85 -4.51 -33.79
CA PRO A 290 -15.85 -3.47 -33.82
C PRO A 290 -16.76 -3.67 -32.61
N LEU A 291 -16.65 -2.75 -31.64
CA LEU A 291 -17.44 -2.78 -30.43
C LEU A 291 -18.91 -2.75 -30.86
N SER A 292 -19.74 -3.62 -30.28
CA SER A 292 -21.19 -3.59 -30.50
C SER A 292 -21.70 -2.15 -30.33
N PRO A 293 -22.76 -1.68 -31.00
CA PRO A 293 -23.25 -0.32 -30.81
C PRO A 293 -23.55 -0.02 -29.34
N ALA A 294 -23.44 1.25 -28.92
CA ALA A 294 -23.86 1.65 -27.57
C ALA A 294 -25.37 1.37 -27.40
N PRO A 295 -25.80 0.77 -26.27
CA PRO A 295 -27.23 0.55 -26.02
C PRO A 295 -27.99 1.88 -25.96
N SER A 296 -29.27 1.86 -26.30
CA SER A 296 -30.15 3.01 -26.09
C SER A 296 -30.34 3.27 -24.59
N VAL A 297 -30.64 4.51 -24.21
CA VAL A 297 -30.78 4.92 -22.79
C VAL A 297 -31.78 4.05 -22.02
N GLU A 298 -32.90 3.70 -22.65
CA GLU A 298 -33.91 2.82 -22.05
C GLU A 298 -33.44 1.36 -21.92
N ALA A 299 -32.51 0.91 -22.76
CA ALA A 299 -31.96 -0.44 -22.74
C ALA A 299 -30.64 -0.56 -21.94
N GLU A 300 -30.13 0.54 -21.38
CA GLU A 300 -28.89 0.54 -20.59
C GLU A 300 -29.02 -0.32 -19.34
N LEU A 301 -30.16 -0.19 -18.63
CA LEU A 301 -30.42 -0.97 -17.42
C LEU A 301 -30.46 -2.47 -17.74
N HIS A 302 -31.24 -2.86 -18.75
CA HIS A 302 -31.32 -4.25 -19.21
C HIS A 302 -29.95 -4.81 -19.59
N SER A 303 -29.18 -4.06 -20.39
CA SER A 303 -27.85 -4.46 -20.85
C SER A 303 -26.87 -4.61 -19.68
N CYS A 304 -26.93 -3.70 -18.71
CA CYS A 304 -26.10 -3.73 -17.51
C CYS A 304 -26.41 -4.97 -16.64
N LEU A 305 -27.69 -5.29 -16.44
CA LEU A 305 -28.11 -6.49 -15.69
C LEU A 305 -27.70 -7.78 -16.40
N ALA A 306 -27.86 -7.85 -17.73
CA ALA A 306 -27.44 -8.99 -18.53
C ALA A 306 -25.91 -9.20 -18.48
N ASP A 307 -25.13 -8.11 -18.58
CA ASP A 307 -23.67 -8.16 -18.44
C ASP A 307 -23.24 -8.55 -17.03
N PHE A 308 -23.93 -8.05 -16.00
CA PHE A 308 -23.66 -8.43 -14.61
C PHE A 308 -23.89 -9.91 -14.39
N PHE A 309 -25.01 -10.46 -14.90
CA PHE A 309 -25.28 -11.89 -14.85
C PHE A 309 -24.18 -12.69 -15.55
N ARG A 310 -23.81 -12.30 -16.78
CA ARG A 310 -22.76 -12.98 -17.55
C ARG A 310 -21.40 -12.96 -16.87
N MET A 311 -21.02 -11.85 -16.23
CA MET A 311 -19.70 -11.68 -15.64
C MET A 311 -19.57 -12.18 -14.19
N LYS A 312 -20.65 -12.10 -13.40
CA LYS A 312 -20.65 -12.43 -11.97
C LYS A 312 -21.45 -13.67 -11.61
N ASN A 313 -22.24 -14.21 -12.55
CA ASN A 313 -23.13 -15.36 -12.35
C ASN A 313 -24.09 -15.14 -11.16
N VAL A 314 -24.62 -13.92 -11.04
CA VAL A 314 -25.63 -13.56 -10.03
C VAL A 314 -26.84 -13.03 -10.78
N ASP A 315 -27.92 -13.82 -10.77
CA ASP A 315 -29.16 -13.42 -11.41
C ASP A 315 -29.90 -12.40 -10.55
N ILE A 316 -30.13 -11.23 -11.13
CA ILE A 316 -30.91 -10.11 -10.59
C ILE A 316 -31.83 -9.53 -11.67
N THR A 317 -32.01 -10.24 -12.79
CA THR A 317 -32.78 -9.76 -13.95
C THR A 317 -34.26 -9.57 -13.59
N ASP A 318 -34.79 -10.38 -12.66
CA ASP A 318 -36.15 -10.24 -12.12
C ASP A 318 -36.41 -8.89 -11.43
N THR A 319 -35.37 -8.16 -11.02
CA THR A 319 -35.50 -6.85 -10.35
C THR A 319 -35.56 -5.67 -11.31
N GLU A 320 -35.35 -5.89 -12.60
CA GLU A 320 -35.41 -4.86 -13.64
C GLU A 320 -36.68 -4.00 -13.62
N PRO A 321 -37.92 -4.56 -13.58
CA PRO A 321 -39.12 -3.72 -13.58
C PRO A 321 -39.26 -2.86 -12.32
N LEU A 322 -38.70 -3.31 -11.18
CA LEU A 322 -38.72 -2.55 -9.93
C LEU A 322 -37.76 -1.36 -9.99
N LEU A 323 -36.56 -1.56 -10.56
CA LEU A 323 -35.58 -0.49 -10.77
C LEU A 323 -36.05 0.50 -11.84
N ALA A 324 -36.58 0.00 -12.96
CA ALA A 324 -37.14 0.83 -14.03
C ALA A 324 -38.34 1.66 -13.56
N GLY A 325 -39.19 1.11 -12.70
CA GLY A 325 -40.33 1.83 -12.11
C GLY A 325 -39.95 2.99 -11.19
N ILE A 326 -38.71 3.02 -10.68
CA ILE A 326 -38.17 4.11 -9.85
C ILE A 326 -37.20 4.97 -10.68
N GLU A 327 -37.09 4.72 -11.99
CA GLU A 327 -36.17 5.42 -12.92
C GLU A 327 -34.71 5.35 -12.47
N LEU A 328 -34.30 4.23 -11.85
CA LEU A 328 -32.92 4.01 -11.42
C LEU A 328 -32.07 3.51 -12.59
N THR A 329 -31.28 4.41 -13.16
CA THR A 329 -30.28 4.11 -14.20
C THR A 329 -28.95 3.62 -13.59
N PRO A 330 -28.10 2.88 -14.34
CA PRO A 330 -26.84 2.35 -13.81
C PRO A 330 -25.87 3.36 -13.20
N ASP A 331 -25.86 4.60 -13.70
CA ASP A 331 -25.10 5.73 -13.17
C ASP A 331 -25.63 6.17 -11.79
N VAL A 332 -26.94 6.30 -11.63
CA VAL A 332 -27.57 6.71 -10.36
C VAL A 332 -27.49 5.61 -9.29
N ILE A 333 -27.62 4.34 -9.69
CA ILE A 333 -27.54 3.17 -8.77
C ILE A 333 -26.25 3.18 -7.93
N CYS A 334 -25.18 3.76 -8.45
CA CYS A 334 -23.87 3.86 -7.80
C CYS A 334 -23.86 4.77 -6.56
N ASP A 335 -24.82 5.71 -6.48
CA ASP A 335 -24.94 6.73 -5.43
C ASP A 335 -26.08 6.45 -4.45
N VAL A 336 -27.00 5.53 -4.80
CA VAL A 336 -28.10 5.12 -3.90
C VAL A 336 -27.55 4.38 -2.67
N PRO A 337 -28.01 4.67 -1.44
CA PRO A 337 -27.62 3.92 -0.26
C PRO A 337 -27.94 2.42 -0.38
N VAL A 338 -27.01 1.57 0.09
CA VAL A 338 -27.14 0.11 0.00
C VAL A 338 -28.42 -0.40 0.65
N ASP A 339 -28.79 0.15 1.82
CA ASP A 339 -29.99 -0.24 2.56
C ASP A 339 -31.27 -0.07 1.73
N ARG A 340 -31.35 1.02 0.95
CA ARG A 340 -32.50 1.30 0.08
C ARG A 340 -32.57 0.33 -1.10
N LEU A 341 -31.43 -0.02 -1.69
CA LEU A 341 -31.38 -1.01 -2.76
C LEU A 341 -31.70 -2.42 -2.25
N VAL A 342 -31.30 -2.77 -1.03
CA VAL A 342 -31.68 -4.03 -0.37
C VAL A 342 -33.20 -4.11 -0.20
N GLU A 343 -33.84 -3.02 0.22
CA GLU A 343 -35.30 -2.93 0.36
C GLU A 343 -36.02 -3.07 -1.00
N ILE A 344 -35.56 -2.36 -2.03
CA ILE A 344 -36.19 -2.37 -3.36
C ILE A 344 -36.01 -3.72 -4.06
N MET A 345 -34.79 -4.25 -4.05
CA MET A 345 -34.45 -5.45 -4.83
C MET A 345 -34.73 -6.75 -4.08
N GLY A 346 -34.88 -6.71 -2.75
CA GLY A 346 -35.09 -7.91 -1.92
C GLY A 346 -33.89 -8.86 -1.88
N ILE A 347 -32.68 -8.36 -2.12
CA ILE A 347 -31.45 -9.18 -2.21
C ILE A 347 -30.51 -8.86 -1.05
N LYS A 348 -29.70 -9.84 -0.65
CA LYS A 348 -28.67 -9.66 0.39
C LYS A 348 -27.72 -8.51 0.08
N GLU A 349 -27.38 -7.74 1.11
CA GLU A 349 -26.50 -6.56 1.06
C GLU A 349 -25.20 -6.79 0.27
N GLY A 350 -24.53 -7.93 0.50
CA GLY A 350 -23.27 -8.24 -0.21
C GLY A 350 -23.42 -8.37 -1.73
N ARG A 351 -24.59 -8.77 -2.24
CA ARG A 351 -24.87 -8.82 -3.69
C ARG A 351 -25.13 -7.42 -4.24
N VAL A 352 -25.85 -6.59 -3.48
CA VAL A 352 -26.10 -5.19 -3.82
C VAL A 352 -24.79 -4.40 -3.92
N ARG A 353 -23.88 -4.54 -2.95
CA ARG A 353 -22.55 -3.87 -3.02
C ARG A 353 -21.73 -4.31 -4.24
N LYS A 354 -21.77 -5.61 -4.59
CA LYS A 354 -21.12 -6.13 -5.79
C LYS A 354 -21.75 -5.55 -7.07
N PHE A 355 -23.07 -5.40 -7.09
CA PHE A 355 -23.78 -4.79 -8.20
C PHE A 355 -23.42 -3.30 -8.35
N GLN A 356 -23.43 -2.51 -7.27
CA GLN A 356 -23.01 -1.10 -7.33
C GLN A 356 -21.58 -0.93 -7.83
N SER A 357 -20.63 -1.72 -7.33
CA SER A 357 -19.24 -1.68 -7.81
C SER A 357 -19.13 -2.05 -9.30
N PHE A 358 -19.99 -2.95 -9.76
CA PHE A 358 -20.06 -3.32 -11.17
C PHE A 358 -20.61 -2.18 -12.02
N CYS A 359 -21.73 -1.56 -11.62
CA CYS A 359 -22.32 -0.41 -12.30
C CYS A 359 -21.29 0.71 -12.50
N LYS A 360 -20.51 1.07 -11.47
CA LYS A 360 -19.42 2.08 -11.59
C LYS A 360 -18.43 1.76 -12.71
N THR A 361 -18.00 0.50 -12.78
CA THR A 361 -17.03 0.06 -13.80
C THR A 361 -17.68 -0.02 -15.18
N TRP A 362 -18.94 -0.45 -15.24
CA TRP A 362 -19.69 -0.60 -16.48
C TRP A 362 -20.00 0.75 -17.12
N VAL A 363 -20.44 1.74 -16.33
CA VAL A 363 -20.68 3.12 -16.78
C VAL A 363 -19.39 3.75 -17.32
N ALA A 364 -18.26 3.62 -16.61
CA ALA A 364 -16.97 4.13 -17.08
C ALA A 364 -16.56 3.57 -18.46
N ARG A 365 -16.81 2.27 -18.70
CA ARG A 365 -16.56 1.66 -20.02
C ARG A 365 -17.51 2.16 -21.09
N LEU A 366 -18.75 2.46 -20.71
CA LEU A 366 -19.76 2.95 -21.63
C LEU A 366 -19.48 4.40 -22.05
N GLU A 367 -18.99 5.23 -21.13
CA GLU A 367 -18.50 6.58 -21.41
C GLU A 367 -17.27 6.56 -22.35
N GLU A 368 -16.25 5.74 -22.06
CA GLU A 368 -15.06 5.61 -22.93
C GLU A 368 -15.43 5.19 -24.36
N LYS A 369 -16.47 4.35 -24.49
CA LYS A 369 -16.99 3.92 -25.78
C LYS A 369 -17.75 5.04 -26.50
N ARG A 370 -18.58 5.81 -25.79
CA ARG A 370 -19.27 6.99 -26.35
C ARG A 370 -18.27 8.03 -26.84
N ASP A 371 -17.21 8.27 -26.07
CA ASP A 371 -16.13 9.19 -26.44
C ASP A 371 -15.32 8.72 -27.64
N SER A 372 -15.26 7.39 -27.88
CA SER A 372 -14.59 6.81 -29.03
C SER A 372 -15.41 6.83 -30.32
N ASP A 373 -16.73 6.96 -30.21
CA ASP A 373 -17.67 7.01 -31.34
C ASP A 373 -17.91 8.45 -31.86
N LEU A 374 -17.51 9.47 -31.08
CA LEU A 374 -17.46 10.88 -31.46
C LEU A 374 -16.18 11.23 -32.23
#